data_AF-A0A8X6YC99-F1
#
_entry.id   AF-A0A8X6YC99-F1
#
_cell.length_a   1.000
_cell.length_b   1.000
_cell.length_c   1.000
_cell.angle_alpha   90.00
_cell.angle_beta   90.00
_cell.angle_gamma   90.00
#
_symmetry.space_group_name_H-M   'P 1'
#
loop_
_entity.id
_entity.type
_entity.pdbx_description
1 polymer ?
#
loop_
_entity_poly.entity_id
_entity_poly.type
_entity_poly.pdbx_seq_one_letter_code
_entity_poly.pdbx_strand_id
1 'polypeptide(L)'
;MKLERWHRELKYEEGGGKALRRLDKPLSLVLKTISKKLMGRMITMKRGKLTANISTIRTRHKTSCKEMQAYTAEEVQPTKWIVYKTVANGINTYEVNKVKDWDCPIRCHTCHICIHSLTCNCVDYAVGFTICKHIHYVCQKFPFMVANVSDETVLLVD
;
A
#
# COMPACT_ATOMS: atom_id res chain seq x y z
N MET A 1 29.28 -22.31 10.60
CA MET A 1 29.83 -21.42 9.54
C MET A 1 28.87 -21.31 8.34
N LYS A 2 29.00 -20.30 7.47
CA LYS A 2 28.10 -20.11 6.30
C LYS A 2 28.19 -21.25 5.27
N LEU A 3 29.40 -21.76 5.06
CA LEU A 3 29.67 -22.83 4.09
C LEU A 3 29.07 -24.17 4.53
N GLU A 4 29.16 -24.50 5.82
CA GLU A 4 28.58 -25.72 6.40
C GLU A 4 27.05 -25.73 6.34
N ARG A 5 26.42 -24.56 6.54
CA ARG A 5 24.96 -24.42 6.40
C ARG A 5 24.55 -24.67 4.95
N TRP A 6 25.30 -24.12 4.00
CA TRP A 6 25.08 -24.37 2.57
C TRP A 6 25.28 -25.83 2.19
N HIS A 7 26.34 -26.46 2.71
CA HIS A 7 26.55 -27.89 2.51
C HIS A 7 25.39 -28.71 3.07
N ARG A 8 24.89 -28.37 4.27
CA ARG A 8 23.75 -29.05 4.87
C ARG A 8 22.49 -28.91 4.01
N GLU A 9 22.17 -27.70 3.58
CA GLU A 9 21.01 -27.40 2.75
C GLU A 9 21.08 -28.14 1.41
N LEU A 10 22.21 -28.06 0.70
CA LEU A 10 22.39 -28.75 -0.57
C LEU A 10 22.38 -30.27 -0.43
N LYS A 11 23.10 -30.83 0.55
CA LYS A 11 23.25 -32.28 0.68
C LYS A 11 22.01 -32.94 1.25
N TYR A 12 21.41 -32.38 2.30
CA TYR A 12 20.35 -33.04 3.06
C TYR A 12 18.96 -32.49 2.74
N GLU A 13 18.78 -31.18 2.66
CA GLU A 13 17.46 -30.57 2.47
C GLU A 13 16.99 -30.66 1.00
N GLU A 14 17.84 -30.22 0.06
CA GLU A 14 17.51 -30.21 -1.36
C GLU A 14 17.93 -31.52 -2.06
N GLY A 15 19.05 -32.14 -1.63
CA GLY A 15 19.63 -33.35 -2.23
C GLY A 15 19.20 -34.68 -1.59
N GLY A 16 18.41 -34.65 -0.51
CA GLY A 16 17.86 -35.84 0.15
C GLY A 16 18.90 -36.79 0.76
N GLY A 17 20.11 -36.31 1.05
CA GLY A 17 21.20 -37.06 1.71
C GLY A 17 21.95 -38.04 0.82
N LYS A 18 21.62 -38.14 -0.47
CA LYS A 18 22.22 -39.12 -1.40
C LYS A 18 23.57 -38.66 -1.94
N ALA A 19 24.48 -39.61 -2.15
CA ALA A 19 25.74 -39.34 -2.83
C ALA A 19 25.50 -39.05 -4.32
N LEU A 20 25.76 -37.81 -4.74
CA LEU A 20 25.58 -37.37 -6.12
C LEU A 20 26.83 -37.73 -6.94
N ARG A 21 26.78 -38.85 -7.67
CA ARG A 21 27.94 -39.41 -8.42
C ARG A 21 28.18 -38.75 -9.79
N ARG A 22 27.11 -38.35 -10.48
CA ARG A 22 27.22 -37.62 -11.76
C ARG A 22 27.14 -36.14 -11.48
N LEU A 23 28.02 -35.35 -12.10
CA LEU A 23 28.21 -33.91 -11.85
C LEU A 23 27.05 -33.02 -12.31
N ASP A 24 26.28 -33.46 -13.29
CA ASP A 24 25.07 -32.79 -13.79
C ASP A 24 23.99 -32.60 -12.71
N LYS A 25 23.79 -33.62 -11.86
CA LYS A 25 22.81 -33.60 -10.77
C LYS A 25 23.14 -32.58 -9.65
N PRO A 26 24.35 -32.54 -9.06
CA PRO A 26 24.71 -31.54 -8.08
C PRO A 26 24.76 -30.14 -8.69
N LEU A 27 25.17 -29.99 -9.95
CA LEU A 27 25.15 -28.68 -10.61
C LEU A 27 23.73 -28.14 -10.76
N SER A 28 22.79 -28.94 -11.27
CA SER A 28 21.39 -28.55 -11.38
C SER A 28 20.74 -28.27 -10.01
N LEU A 29 21.11 -29.03 -8.99
CA LEU A 29 20.67 -28.81 -7.61
C LEU A 29 21.14 -27.45 -7.08
N VAL A 30 22.43 -27.14 -7.22
CA VAL A 30 23.02 -25.86 -6.81
C VAL A 30 22.32 -24.70 -7.53
N LEU A 31 22.14 -24.79 -8.85
CA LEU A 31 21.46 -23.74 -9.63
C LEU A 31 20.01 -23.55 -9.18
N LYS A 32 19.26 -24.63 -8.90
CA LYS A 32 17.89 -24.56 -8.39
C LYS A 32 17.82 -23.89 -7.02
N THR A 33 18.73 -24.25 -6.11
CA THR A 33 18.81 -23.65 -4.77
C THR A 33 19.17 -22.16 -4.84
N ILE A 34 20.10 -21.77 -5.73
CA ILE A 34 20.42 -20.36 -6.00
C ILE A 34 19.18 -19.61 -6.48
N SER A 35 18.49 -20.13 -7.50
CA SER A 35 17.28 -19.51 -8.04
C SER A 35 16.19 -19.34 -6.97
N LYS A 36 15.96 -20.34 -6.11
CA LYS A 36 15.02 -20.26 -4.97
C LYS A 36 15.40 -19.15 -4.00
N LYS A 37 16.69 -19.02 -3.65
CA LYS A 37 17.17 -17.94 -2.77
C LYS A 37 17.03 -16.56 -3.41
N LEU A 38 17.33 -16.43 -4.70
CA LEU A 38 17.16 -15.18 -5.45
C LEU A 38 15.69 -14.75 -5.51
N MET A 39 14.76 -15.68 -5.77
CA MET A 39 13.32 -15.43 -5.72
C MET A 39 12.86 -15.01 -4.33
N GLY A 40 13.31 -15.71 -3.28
CA GLY A 40 13.03 -15.33 -1.89
C GLY A 40 13.50 -13.92 -1.56
N ARG A 41 14.69 -13.52 -2.03
CA ARG A 41 15.21 -12.16 -1.88
C ARG A 41 14.33 -11.13 -2.60
N MET A 42 13.92 -11.42 -3.84
CA MET A 42 13.04 -10.53 -4.61
C MET A 42 11.70 -10.28 -3.89
N ILE A 43 11.10 -11.35 -3.35
CA ILE A 43 9.86 -11.27 -2.56
C ILE A 43 10.07 -10.40 -1.32
N THR A 44 11.14 -10.63 -0.54
CA THR A 44 11.44 -9.85 0.67
C THR A 44 11.66 -8.37 0.35
N MET A 45 12.38 -8.06 -0.74
CA MET A 45 12.59 -6.68 -1.18
C MET A 45 11.29 -5.96 -1.53
N LYS A 46 10.36 -6.64 -2.22
CA LYS A 46 9.04 -6.08 -2.54
C LYS A 46 8.17 -5.90 -1.29
N ARG A 47 8.18 -6.89 -0.38
CA ARG A 47 7.44 -6.82 0.90
C ARG A 47 7.87 -5.62 1.75
N GLY A 48 9.17 -5.37 1.89
CA GLY A 48 9.67 -4.23 2.67
C GLY A 48 9.16 -2.87 2.16
N LYS A 49 9.11 -2.70 0.83
CA LYS A 49 8.53 -1.49 0.20
C LYS A 49 7.03 -1.34 0.48
N LEU A 50 6.27 -2.42 0.38
CA LEU A 50 4.84 -2.42 0.71
C LEU A 50 4.61 -2.05 2.19
N THR A 51 5.38 -2.65 3.11
CA THR A 51 5.30 -2.34 4.54
C THR A 51 5.61 -0.86 4.81
N ALA A 52 6.63 -0.30 4.17
CA ALA A 52 6.98 1.11 4.28
C ALA A 52 5.83 2.01 3.78
N ASN A 53 5.25 1.71 2.61
CA ASN A 53 4.12 2.46 2.07
C ASN A 53 2.90 2.43 3.01
N ILE A 54 2.54 1.26 3.52
CA ILE A 54 1.43 1.11 4.49
C ILE A 54 1.72 1.89 5.78
N SER A 55 2.98 1.88 6.25
CA SER A 55 3.40 2.65 7.42
C SER A 55 3.24 4.17 7.20
N THR A 56 3.64 4.67 6.03
CA THR A 56 3.43 6.07 5.64
C THR A 56 1.95 6.44 5.63
N ILE A 57 1.10 5.61 5.01
CA ILE A 57 -0.36 5.82 4.99
C ILE A 57 -0.92 5.91 6.42
N ARG A 58 -0.52 5.00 7.32
CA ARG A 58 -0.95 5.03 8.73
C ARG A 58 -0.51 6.31 9.44
N THR A 59 0.72 6.76 9.19
CA THR A 59 1.22 8.02 9.75
C THR A 59 0.42 9.21 9.23
N ARG A 60 0.16 9.29 7.92
CA ARG A 60 -0.66 10.35 7.32
C ARG A 60 -2.11 10.34 7.80
N HIS A 61 -2.69 9.16 8.03
CA HIS A 61 -4.01 9.04 8.65
C HIS A 61 -4.01 9.63 10.07
N LYS A 62 -3.03 9.26 10.90
CA LYS A 62 -2.90 9.82 12.26
C LYS A 62 -2.68 11.33 12.24
N THR A 63 -1.86 11.82 11.30
CA THR A 63 -1.64 13.26 11.08
C THR A 63 -2.96 13.94 10.72
N SER A 64 -3.78 13.34 9.86
CA SER A 64 -5.11 13.87 9.53
C SER A 64 -5.97 14.05 10.78
N CYS A 65 -6.08 13.03 11.63
CA CYS A 65 -6.91 13.10 12.84
C CYS A 65 -6.47 14.20 13.82
N LYS A 66 -5.17 14.54 13.84
CA LYS A 66 -4.60 15.51 14.80
C LYS A 66 -4.51 16.92 14.25
N GLU A 67 -3.96 17.09 13.05
CA GLU A 67 -3.58 18.40 12.50
C GLU A 67 -4.67 19.04 11.64
N MET A 68 -5.63 18.26 11.12
CA MET A 68 -6.64 18.78 10.19
C MET A 68 -7.80 19.49 10.89
N GLN A 69 -7.79 19.60 12.22
CA GLN A 69 -8.80 20.34 12.99
C GLN A 69 -8.85 21.83 12.62
N ALA A 70 -7.73 22.40 12.19
CA ALA A 70 -7.62 23.79 11.75
C ALA A 70 -7.92 23.99 10.25
N TYR A 71 -8.32 22.94 9.54
CA TYR A 71 -8.64 22.98 8.12
C TYR A 71 -10.15 22.87 7.92
N THR A 72 -10.67 23.51 6.89
CA THR A 72 -12.05 23.36 6.43
C THR A 72 -12.05 22.54 5.14
N ALA A 73 -13.10 21.77 4.92
CA ALA A 73 -13.31 21.06 3.67
C ALA A 73 -14.72 21.36 3.16
N GLU A 74 -14.80 21.74 1.89
CA GLU A 74 -16.04 22.04 1.18
C GLU A 74 -16.19 21.11 -0.01
N GLU A 75 -17.40 20.61 -0.20
CA GLU A 75 -17.78 19.84 -1.36
C GLU A 75 -18.19 20.80 -2.48
N VAL A 76 -17.44 20.77 -3.57
CA VAL A 76 -17.75 21.57 -4.76
C VAL A 76 -18.64 20.77 -5.71
N GLN A 77 -18.39 19.46 -5.80
CA GLN A 77 -19.15 18.49 -6.58
C GLN A 77 -19.14 17.13 -5.86
N PRO A 78 -20.04 16.20 -6.21
CA PRO A 78 -20.10 14.86 -5.59
C PRO A 78 -18.79 14.07 -5.62
N THR A 79 -17.87 14.42 -6.53
CA THR A 79 -16.58 13.76 -6.71
C THR A 79 -15.39 14.68 -6.44
N LYS A 80 -15.60 15.92 -5.98
CA LYS A 80 -14.56 16.93 -5.86
C LYS A 80 -14.73 17.78 -4.60
N TRP A 81 -13.67 17.83 -3.80
CA TRP A 81 -13.59 18.58 -2.55
C TRP A 81 -12.43 19.56 -2.58
N ILE A 82 -12.63 20.71 -1.95
CA ILE A 82 -11.57 21.67 -1.68
C ILE A 82 -11.31 21.67 -0.17
N VAL A 83 -10.08 21.36 0.21
CA VAL A 83 -9.59 21.41 1.59
C VAL A 83 -8.72 22.65 1.73
N TYR A 84 -9.04 23.53 2.67
CA TYR A 84 -8.28 24.77 2.82
C TYR A 84 -8.01 25.13 4.28
N LYS A 85 -6.99 25.97 4.47
CA LYS A 85 -6.65 26.57 5.75
C LYS A 85 -6.30 28.04 5.56
N THR A 86 -6.97 28.89 6.32
CA THR A 86 -6.65 30.31 6.41
C THR A 86 -5.36 30.48 7.21
N VAL A 87 -4.40 31.20 6.62
CA VAL A 87 -3.14 31.59 7.24
C VAL A 87 -3.03 33.12 7.20
N ALA A 88 -2.15 33.70 8.03
CA ALA A 88 -2.04 35.16 8.17
C ALA A 88 -1.88 35.92 6.83
N ASN A 89 -1.23 35.29 5.83
CA ASN A 89 -0.92 35.91 4.54
C ASN A 89 -1.65 35.25 3.34
N GLY A 90 -2.78 34.57 3.56
CA GLY A 90 -3.57 33.99 2.46
C GLY A 90 -4.33 32.71 2.83
N ILE A 91 -4.73 31.96 1.80
CA ILE A 91 -5.46 30.71 1.94
C ILE A 91 -4.68 29.60 1.24
N ASN A 92 -4.30 28.57 1.99
CA ASN A 92 -3.70 27.38 1.41
C ASN A 92 -4.81 26.43 1.01
N THR A 93 -4.96 26.15 -0.28
CA THR A 93 -6.02 25.32 -0.85
C THR A 93 -5.47 24.04 -1.47
N TYR A 94 -6.14 22.93 -1.20
CA TYR A 94 -5.83 21.62 -1.75
C TYR A 94 -7.06 21.03 -2.41
N GLU A 95 -6.90 20.57 -3.64
CA GLU A 95 -7.97 19.91 -4.38
C GLU A 95 -7.88 18.41 -4.18
N VAL A 96 -9.01 17.77 -3.85
CA VAL A 96 -9.14 16.32 -3.73
C VAL A 96 -10.24 15.85 -4.67
N ASN A 97 -9.91 14.91 -5.55
CA ASN A 97 -10.87 14.35 -6.52
C ASN A 97 -11.01 12.85 -6.35
N LYS A 98 -12.24 12.34 -6.38
CA LYS A 98 -12.54 10.92 -6.49
C LYS A 98 -12.24 10.46 -7.91
N VAL A 99 -11.58 9.31 -8.04
CA VAL A 99 -11.25 8.73 -9.35
C VAL A 99 -11.94 7.39 -9.52
N LYS A 100 -11.36 6.32 -8.97
CA LYS A 100 -11.93 4.98 -9.05
C LYS A 100 -11.35 4.10 -7.95
N ASP A 101 -12.20 3.28 -7.35
CA ASP A 101 -11.76 2.25 -6.41
C ASP A 101 -11.23 1.02 -7.15
N TRP A 102 -10.10 0.51 -6.66
CA TRP A 102 -9.43 -0.67 -7.18
C TRP A 102 -9.11 -1.61 -6.04
N ASP A 103 -9.16 -2.92 -6.28
CA ASP A 103 -8.61 -3.90 -5.34
C ASP A 103 -7.08 -3.79 -5.31
N CYS A 104 -6.57 -3.02 -4.35
CA CYS A 104 -5.17 -2.67 -4.24
C CYS A 104 -4.66 -2.92 -2.82
N PRO A 105 -3.48 -3.57 -2.66
CA PRO A 105 -2.91 -3.84 -1.35
C PRO A 105 -2.38 -2.59 -0.64
N ILE A 106 -2.15 -1.48 -1.38
CA ILE A 106 -1.69 -0.21 -0.81
C ILE A 106 -2.92 0.61 -0.41
N ARG A 107 -3.47 0.29 0.78
CA ARG A 107 -4.73 0.86 1.25
C ARG A 107 -4.69 1.29 2.72
N CYS A 108 -5.49 2.30 3.03
CA CYS A 108 -5.82 2.64 4.40
C CYS A 108 -6.98 1.77 4.88
N HIS A 109 -6.73 0.97 5.91
CA HIS A 109 -7.75 0.06 6.44
C HIS A 109 -8.83 0.78 7.26
N THR A 110 -8.53 1.96 7.80
CA THR A 110 -9.47 2.75 8.59
C THR A 110 -10.41 3.57 7.72
N CYS A 111 -9.89 4.13 6.62
CA CYS A 111 -10.70 4.91 5.66
C CYS A 111 -11.28 4.04 4.53
N HIS A 112 -10.92 2.75 4.45
CA HIS A 112 -11.32 1.81 3.39
C HIS A 112 -11.04 2.30 1.95
N ILE A 113 -9.98 3.07 1.75
CA ILE A 113 -9.55 3.60 0.45
C ILE A 113 -8.15 3.13 0.07
N CYS A 114 -7.88 3.02 -1.22
CA CYS A 114 -6.55 2.77 -1.77
C CYS A 114 -5.93 4.06 -2.35
N ILE A 115 -4.67 3.99 -2.77
CA ILE A 115 -3.98 5.15 -3.37
C ILE A 115 -4.61 5.63 -4.68
N HIS A 116 -5.43 4.80 -5.32
CA HIS A 116 -6.10 5.11 -6.58
C HIS A 116 -7.50 5.70 -6.38
N SER A 117 -8.08 5.51 -5.19
CA SER A 117 -9.45 5.92 -4.88
C SER A 117 -9.64 7.44 -5.04
N LEU A 118 -8.67 8.22 -4.57
CA LEU A 118 -8.67 9.67 -4.64
C LEU A 118 -7.31 10.21 -5.07
N THR A 119 -7.34 11.39 -5.69
CA THR A 119 -6.17 12.19 -6.02
C THR A 119 -6.13 13.45 -5.17
N CYS A 120 -4.93 14.00 -4.94
CA CYS A 120 -4.77 15.30 -4.32
C CYS A 120 -3.61 16.07 -4.96
N ASN A 121 -3.72 17.39 -5.05
CA ASN A 121 -2.65 18.24 -5.61
C ASN A 121 -1.49 18.51 -4.63
N CYS A 122 -1.54 18.02 -3.39
CA CYS A 122 -0.47 18.22 -2.42
C CYS A 122 0.77 17.34 -2.72
N VAL A 123 1.94 17.76 -2.22
CA VAL A 123 3.23 17.08 -2.43
C VAL A 123 3.21 15.60 -2.04
N ASP A 124 2.52 15.24 -0.94
CA ASP A 124 2.39 13.85 -0.49
C ASP A 124 1.81 12.94 -1.58
N TYR A 125 0.80 13.41 -2.31
CA TYR A 125 0.18 12.64 -3.38
C TYR A 125 0.89 12.85 -4.72
N ALA A 126 1.09 14.11 -5.13
CA ALA A 126 1.62 14.45 -6.44
C ALA A 126 3.06 13.98 -6.66
N VAL A 127 3.89 13.99 -5.60
CA VAL A 127 5.29 13.55 -5.66
C VAL A 127 5.49 12.23 -4.92
N GLY A 128 4.95 12.13 -3.70
CA GLY A 128 5.11 10.94 -2.86
C GLY A 128 4.24 9.75 -3.24
N PHE A 129 3.23 9.96 -4.09
CA PHE A 129 2.23 8.96 -4.50
C PHE A 129 1.69 8.14 -3.33
N THR A 130 1.31 8.85 -2.25
CA THR A 130 0.74 8.25 -1.04
C THR A 130 -0.60 8.88 -0.69
N ILE A 131 -1.41 8.18 0.10
CA ILE A 131 -2.65 8.72 0.64
C ILE A 131 -2.28 9.82 1.63
N CYS A 132 -2.53 11.06 1.26
CA CYS A 132 -2.13 12.22 2.05
C CYS A 132 -3.12 12.51 3.17
N LYS A 133 -2.73 13.40 4.09
CA LYS A 133 -3.62 13.86 5.17
C LYS A 133 -4.89 14.54 4.68
N HIS A 134 -4.86 15.23 3.53
CA HIS A 134 -6.03 15.89 2.96
C HIS A 134 -7.07 14.87 2.46
N ILE A 135 -6.63 13.80 1.79
CA ILE A 135 -7.51 12.71 1.37
C ILE A 135 -8.14 12.05 2.61
N HIS A 136 -7.33 11.74 3.63
CA HIS A 136 -7.86 11.18 4.88
C HIS A 136 -8.89 12.10 5.56
N TYR A 137 -8.66 13.41 5.53
CA TYR A 137 -9.59 14.38 6.10
C TYR A 137 -10.92 14.40 5.37
N VAL A 138 -10.89 14.37 4.03
CA VAL A 138 -12.10 14.24 3.21
C VAL A 138 -12.86 12.96 3.56
N CYS A 139 -12.19 11.82 3.66
CA CYS A 139 -12.84 10.56 4.06
C CYS A 139 -13.49 10.63 5.45
N GLN A 140 -12.89 11.37 6.38
CA GLN A 140 -13.43 11.54 7.74
C GLN A 140 -14.66 12.47 7.77
N LYS A 141 -14.66 13.51 6.93
CA LYS A 141 -15.74 14.50 6.87
C LYS A 141 -16.91 14.05 5.99
N PHE A 142 -16.64 13.30 4.93
CA PHE A 142 -17.62 12.88 3.92
C PHE A 142 -17.64 11.35 3.73
N PRO A 143 -17.93 10.56 4.79
CA PRO A 143 -17.80 9.10 4.73
C PRO A 143 -18.74 8.43 3.71
N PHE A 144 -19.98 8.91 3.60
CA PHE A 144 -21.01 8.33 2.71
C PHE A 144 -20.77 8.61 1.23
N MET A 145 -19.95 9.59 0.90
CA MET A 145 -19.66 9.97 -0.50
C MET A 145 -18.36 9.34 -1.00
N VAL A 146 -17.48 8.95 -0.10
CA VAL A 146 -16.25 8.23 -0.45
C VAL A 146 -16.50 6.73 -0.56
N ALA A 147 -17.37 6.15 0.28
CA ALA A 147 -17.88 4.80 0.09
C ALA A 147 -18.91 4.80 -1.05
N ASN A 148 -18.62 4.16 -2.19
CA ASN A 148 -19.68 3.89 -3.18
C ASN A 148 -20.22 2.47 -2.99
N VAL A 149 -21.52 2.43 -2.66
CA VAL A 149 -22.54 1.46 -3.10
C VAL A 149 -21.97 0.26 -3.84
N SER A 150 -21.64 -0.79 -3.08
CA SER A 150 -21.51 -2.15 -3.61
C SER A 150 -22.53 -3.11 -2.97
N ASP A 151 -23.56 -2.58 -2.30
CA ASP A 151 -24.67 -3.36 -1.72
C ASP A 151 -26.02 -2.77 -2.18
N GLU A 152 -26.37 -2.99 -3.45
CA GLU A 152 -27.76 -2.98 -3.92
C GLU A 152 -28.12 -4.38 -4.44
N THR A 153 -28.00 -5.40 -3.59
CA THR A 153 -28.61 -6.73 -3.84
C THR A 153 -29.07 -7.42 -2.56
N VAL A 154 -29.78 -6.72 -1.67
CA VAL A 154 -30.62 -7.40 -0.66
C VAL A 154 -31.91 -6.62 -0.36
N LEU A 155 -32.72 -6.37 -1.38
CA LEU A 155 -34.16 -6.18 -1.19
C LEU A 155 -34.87 -6.91 -2.34
N LEU A 156 -35.95 -7.62 -2.01
CA LEU A 156 -36.80 -8.49 -2.84
C LEU A 156 -36.40 -9.97 -2.85
N VAL A 157 -36.74 -10.67 -1.77
CA VAL A 157 -37.44 -11.96 -1.91
C VAL A 157 -38.65 -11.87 -1.00
N ASP A 158 -39.81 -11.64 -1.63
CA ASP A 158 -41.12 -12.03 -1.09
C ASP A 158 -41.23 -13.55 -1.06
#